data_AF-A0A349DX83-F1
#
_entry.id   AF-A0A349DX83-F1
#
_cell.length_a   1.000
_cell.length_b   1.000
_cell.length_c   1.000
_cell.angle_alpha   90.00
_cell.angle_beta   90.00
_cell.angle_gamma   90.00
#
_symmetry.space_group_name_H-M   'P 1'
#
loop_
_entity.id
_entity.type
_entity.pdbx_description
1 polymer ?
#
loop_
_entity_poly.entity_id
_entity_poly.type
_entity_poly.pdbx_seq_one_letter_code
_entity_poly.pdbx_strand_id
1 'polypeptide(L)'
;MVNLTKEKTPSKLFIVQKRQKYASFNANGRQLSKFNYDTIYPPTCDKPVKLLLAKKRMKYGYLDEGSIERLAFIYVNAKPFCRGIAKVKRRYSMNIDYFGKVVVNSKGEVMVFLKMKVQSIL
;
A
#
# COMPACT_ATOMS: atom_id res chain seq x y z
N MET A 1 37.98 3.68 -16.43
CA MET A 1 36.65 3.06 -16.53
C MET A 1 35.79 3.61 -15.40
N VAL A 2 34.78 4.44 -15.70
CA VAL A 2 33.89 4.99 -14.69
C VAL A 2 32.77 3.97 -14.46
N ASN A 3 32.74 3.39 -13.26
CA ASN A 3 31.66 2.50 -12.85
C ASN A 3 30.44 3.36 -12.50
N LEU A 4 29.65 3.70 -13.53
CA LEU A 4 28.35 4.33 -13.37
C LEU A 4 27.41 3.29 -12.76
N THR A 5 27.33 3.26 -11.43
CA THR A 5 26.19 2.63 -10.77
C THR A 5 24.96 3.33 -11.32
N LYS A 6 24.16 2.62 -12.12
CA LYS A 6 22.87 3.10 -12.60
C LYS A 6 22.05 3.40 -11.36
N GLU A 7 22.03 4.66 -10.92
CA GLU A 7 21.04 5.12 -9.98
C GLU A 7 19.69 4.77 -10.59
N LYS A 8 19.02 3.80 -9.96
CA LYS A 8 17.77 3.25 -10.43
C LYS A 8 16.74 4.37 -10.21
N THR A 9 16.55 5.21 -11.23
CA THR A 9 15.50 6.23 -11.27
C THR A 9 14.23 5.63 -10.69
N PRO A 10 13.57 6.28 -9.72
CA PRO A 10 12.37 5.72 -9.11
C PRO A 10 11.40 5.35 -10.23
N SER A 11 10.94 4.10 -10.21
CA SER A 11 10.06 3.55 -11.22
C SER A 11 8.84 4.45 -11.35
N LYS A 12 8.74 5.21 -12.46
CA LYS A 12 7.57 6.06 -12.70
C LYS A 12 6.37 5.13 -12.91
N LEU A 13 5.43 5.18 -11.97
CA LEU A 13 4.20 4.41 -12.01
C LEU A 13 3.05 5.33 -12.40
N PHE A 14 2.21 4.86 -13.30
CA PHE A 14 0.96 5.52 -13.68
C PHE A 14 -0.22 4.74 -13.14
N ILE A 15 -1.20 5.45 -12.61
CA ILE A 15 -2.47 4.89 -12.16
C ILE A 15 -3.52 5.33 -13.17
N VAL A 16 -4.17 4.37 -13.83
CA VAL A 16 -5.16 4.61 -14.87
C VAL A 16 -6.51 4.11 -14.38
N GLN A 17 -7.58 4.87 -14.65
CA GLN A 17 -8.95 4.48 -14.35
C GLN A 17 -9.66 4.03 -15.63
N LYS A 18 -10.35 2.88 -15.57
CA LYS A 18 -11.25 2.39 -16.62
C LYS A 18 -12.46 1.74 -15.96
N ARG A 19 -13.68 2.11 -16.39
CA ARG A 19 -14.94 1.56 -15.86
C ARG A 19 -14.99 1.54 -14.32
N GLN A 20 -14.64 2.67 -13.70
CA GLN A 20 -14.62 2.87 -12.24
C GLN A 20 -13.64 1.97 -11.45
N LYS A 21 -12.77 1.23 -12.13
CA LYS A 21 -11.67 0.48 -11.52
C LYS A 21 -10.34 1.06 -11.93
N TYR A 22 -9.33 0.84 -11.11
CA TYR A 22 -7.98 1.34 -11.31
C TYR A 22 -7.02 0.20 -11.59
N ALA A 23 -6.04 0.48 -12.44
CA ALA A 23 -4.90 -0.37 -12.72
C ALA A 23 -3.62 0.45 -12.76
N SER A 24 -2.50 -0.20 -12.50
CA SER A 24 -1.18 0.40 -12.56
C SER A 24 -0.43 0.04 -13.85
N PHE A 25 0.39 0.98 -14.31
CA PHE A 25 1.21 0.88 -15.51
C PHE A 25 2.61 1.39 -15.21
N ASN A 26 3.63 0.83 -15.85
CA ASN A 26 4.99 1.34 -15.73
C ASN A 26 5.25 2.51 -16.71
N ALA A 27 6.45 3.09 -16.62
CA ALA A 27 6.90 4.19 -17.45
C ALA A 27 6.80 3.95 -18.98
N ASN A 28 6.85 2.68 -19.41
CA ASN A 28 6.80 2.28 -20.81
C ASN A 28 5.37 1.95 -21.28
N GLY A 29 4.36 2.22 -20.46
CA GLY A 29 2.96 1.88 -20.76
C GLY A 29 2.61 0.39 -20.59
N ARG A 30 3.50 -0.43 -20.03
CA ARG A 30 3.19 -1.83 -19.72
C ARG A 30 2.22 -1.88 -18.54
N GLN A 31 1.10 -2.58 -18.70
CA GLN A 31 0.15 -2.86 -17.63
C GLN A 31 0.78 -3.79 -16.58
N LEU A 32 0.75 -3.37 -15.31
CA LEU A 32 1.28 -4.12 -14.18
C LEU A 32 0.18 -4.81 -13.37
N SER A 33 -1.04 -4.25 -13.34
CA SER A 33 -2.19 -4.86 -12.68
C SER A 33 -3.44 -4.87 -13.54
N LYS A 34 -4.37 -5.78 -13.26
CA LYS A 34 -5.72 -5.73 -13.84
C LYS A 34 -6.50 -4.51 -13.30
N PHE A 35 -7.52 -4.07 -14.04
CA PHE A 35 -8.49 -3.06 -13.58
C PHE A 35 -9.44 -3.68 -12.54
N ASN A 36 -8.96 -3.92 -11.32
CA ASN A 36 -9.72 -4.58 -10.25
C ASN A 36 -9.70 -3.83 -8.91
N TYR A 37 -8.96 -2.73 -8.81
CA TYR A 37 -8.91 -1.91 -7.61
C TYR A 37 -10.01 -0.84 -7.63
N ASP A 38 -10.63 -0.62 -6.48
CA ASP A 38 -11.57 0.48 -6.28
C ASP A 38 -10.82 1.82 -6.30
N THR A 39 -9.57 1.84 -5.81
CA THR A 39 -8.66 3.00 -5.84
C THR A 39 -7.22 2.50 -5.65
N ILE A 40 -6.25 3.20 -6.25
CA ILE A 40 -4.83 3.10 -5.89
C ILE A 40 -4.40 4.52 -5.48
N TYR A 41 -3.79 4.66 -4.31
CA TYR A 41 -3.40 5.96 -3.78
C TYR A 41 -1.94 6.26 -4.10
N PRO A 42 -1.64 7.47 -4.63
CA PRO A 42 -0.26 7.89 -4.83
C PRO A 42 0.48 8.01 -3.48
N PRO A 43 1.82 7.89 -3.48
CA PRO A 43 2.63 8.21 -2.30
C PRO A 43 2.39 9.67 -1.86
N THR A 44 2.27 9.92 -0.56
CA THR A 44 1.94 11.24 -0.01
C THR A 44 3.10 11.92 0.71
N CYS A 45 4.31 11.34 0.68
CA CYS A 45 5.47 11.85 1.40
C CYS A 45 6.75 11.70 0.59
N ASP A 46 7.71 12.61 0.83
CA ASP A 46 8.93 12.78 0.01
C ASP A 46 9.90 11.59 0.09
N LYS A 47 9.86 10.80 1.17
CA LYS A 47 10.66 9.58 1.27
C LYS A 47 9.92 8.44 0.57
N PRO A 48 10.40 7.94 -0.58
CA PRO A 48 9.71 6.90 -1.33
C PRO A 48 9.76 5.60 -0.52
N VAL A 49 8.62 5.19 0.00
CA VAL A 49 8.40 3.80 0.39
C VAL A 49 7.85 3.09 -0.83
N LYS A 50 8.41 1.94 -1.16
CA LYS A 50 8.07 1.14 -2.35
C LYS A 50 6.74 0.40 -2.25
N LEU A 51 5.86 0.82 -1.34
CA LEU A 51 4.56 0.23 -1.10
C LEU A 51 3.46 1.27 -1.31
N LEU A 52 2.51 0.93 -2.17
CA LEU A 52 1.37 1.74 -2.56
C LEU A 52 0.14 1.24 -1.83
N LEU A 53 -0.62 2.15 -1.24
CA LEU A 53 -1.92 1.83 -0.68
C LEU A 53 -2.90 1.59 -1.83
N ALA A 54 -3.64 0.49 -1.77
CA ALA A 54 -4.73 0.22 -2.70
C ALA A 54 -5.98 -0.18 -1.94
N LYS A 55 -7.14 0.08 -2.55
CA LYS A 55 -8.45 -0.36 -2.07
C LYS A 55 -9.04 -1.37 -3.06
N LYS A 56 -9.55 -2.48 -2.54
CA LYS A 56 -10.21 -3.54 -3.32
C LYS A 56 -11.32 -4.12 -2.47
N ARG A 57 -12.54 -4.21 -3.03
CA ARG A 57 -13.72 -4.75 -2.32
C ARG A 57 -13.88 -4.13 -0.93
N MET A 58 -13.80 -2.81 -0.85
CA MET A 58 -13.99 -2.03 0.39
C MET A 58 -12.93 -2.23 1.49
N LYS A 59 -11.86 -2.99 1.23
CA LYS A 59 -10.73 -3.15 2.15
C LYS A 59 -9.46 -2.56 1.54
N TYR A 60 -8.52 -2.22 2.41
CA TYR A 60 -7.22 -1.70 2.04
C TYR A 60 -6.13 -2.76 2.18
N GLY A 61 -5.18 -2.74 1.25
CA GLY A 61 -3.97 -3.55 1.22
C GLY A 61 -2.81 -2.73 0.65
N TYR A 62 -1.63 -3.34 0.56
CA TYR A 62 -0.45 -2.66 0.03
C TYR A 62 0.19 -3.46 -1.10
N LEU A 63 0.48 -2.77 -2.20
CA LEU A 63 1.11 -3.30 -3.40
C LEU A 63 2.56 -2.81 -3.48
N ASP A 64 3.47 -3.60 -4.04
CA ASP A 64 4.80 -3.09 -4.40
C ASP A 64 4.80 -2.29 -5.72
N GLU A 65 5.97 -1.80 -6.13
CA GLU A 65 6.17 -1.09 -7.41
C GLU A 65 5.81 -1.95 -8.64
N GLY A 66 5.92 -3.28 -8.53
CA GLY A 66 5.48 -4.24 -9.53
C GLY A 66 3.97 -4.51 -9.48
N SER A 67 3.25 -3.83 -8.59
CA SER A 67 1.82 -4.01 -8.32
C SER A 67 1.45 -5.40 -7.80
N ILE A 68 2.41 -6.04 -7.15
CA ILE A 68 2.25 -7.32 -6.45
C ILE A 68 1.76 -7.04 -5.03
N GLU A 69 0.74 -7.76 -4.60
CA GLU A 69 0.22 -7.69 -3.23
C GLU A 69 1.29 -8.11 -2.22
N ARG A 70 1.70 -7.17 -1.35
CA ARG A 70 2.63 -7.42 -0.24
C ARG A 70 1.93 -7.46 1.10
N LEU A 71 0.81 -6.78 1.23
CA LEU A 71 -0.09 -6.89 2.39
C LEU A 71 -1.52 -7.03 1.93
N ALA A 72 -2.18 -8.03 2.49
CA ALA A 72 -3.52 -8.42 2.12
C ALA A 72 -4.56 -7.30 2.28
N PHE A 73 -5.60 -7.35 1.45
CA PHE A 73 -6.76 -6.45 1.51
C PHE A 73 -7.69 -6.78 2.67
N ILE A 74 -7.21 -6.60 3.90
CA ILE A 74 -7.93 -6.95 5.14
C ILE A 74 -8.24 -5.74 6.03
N TYR A 75 -7.61 -4.60 5.78
CA TYR A 75 -7.76 -3.41 6.61
C TYR A 75 -9.05 -2.66 6.24
N VAL A 76 -9.84 -2.29 7.25
CA VAL A 76 -11.04 -1.44 7.06
C VAL A 76 -10.68 0.04 6.93
N ASN A 77 -9.50 0.41 7.41
CA ASN A 77 -8.92 1.74 7.23
C ASN A 77 -7.40 1.60 7.18
N ALA A 78 -6.74 2.36 6.32
CA ALA A 78 -5.31 2.38 6.18
C ALA A 78 -4.86 3.74 5.61
N LYS A 79 -3.64 4.15 5.96
CA LYS A 79 -3.01 5.34 5.41
C LYS A 79 -1.88 4.95 4.44
N PRO A 80 -1.57 5.79 3.44
CA PRO A 80 -0.34 5.65 2.67
C PRO A 80 0.88 5.64 3.59
N PHE A 81 1.96 5.00 3.13
CA PHE A 81 3.22 5.05 3.86
C PHE A 81 3.81 6.47 3.85
N CYS A 82 4.35 6.86 5.00
CA CYS A 82 5.14 8.06 5.15
C CYS A 82 6.37 7.73 6.00
N ARG A 83 7.57 7.98 5.46
CA ARG A 83 8.85 7.70 6.15
C ARG A 83 8.93 6.26 6.70
N GLY A 84 8.47 5.27 5.92
CA GLY A 84 8.50 3.86 6.29
C GLY A 84 7.37 3.39 7.21
N ILE A 85 6.42 4.26 7.58
CA ILE A 85 5.34 3.92 8.52
C ILE A 85 3.97 4.18 7.91
N ALA A 86 3.01 3.27 8.15
CA ALA A 86 1.61 3.47 7.80
C ALA A 86 0.68 3.07 8.96
N LYS A 87 -0.35 3.88 9.26
CA LYS A 87 -1.38 3.51 10.25
C LYS A 87 -2.44 2.63 9.61
N VAL A 88 -2.89 1.60 10.33
CA VAL A 88 -3.90 0.65 9.86
C VAL A 88 -4.93 0.33 10.94
N LYS A 89 -6.13 -0.04 10.50
CA LYS A 89 -7.23 -0.59 11.29
C LYS A 89 -7.74 -1.86 10.64
N ARG A 90 -7.81 -2.95 11.39
CA ARG A 90 -8.48 -4.20 10.99
C ARG A 90 -9.64 -4.46 11.94
N ARG A 91 -10.81 -4.77 11.39
CA ARG A 91 -11.98 -5.20 12.19
C ARG A 91 -11.94 -6.71 12.34
N TYR A 92 -12.11 -7.22 13.56
CA TYR A 92 -12.20 -8.65 13.84
C TYR A 92 -13.65 -9.09 14.06
N SER A 93 -14.40 -8.33 14.86
CA SER A 93 -15.84 -8.53 15.07
C SER A 93 -16.55 -7.17 15.21
N MET A 94 -17.86 -7.16 15.49
CA MET A 94 -18.65 -5.93 15.64
C MET A 94 -18.03 -4.96 16.66
N ASN A 95 -17.51 -5.50 17.77
CA ASN A 95 -17.00 -4.74 18.92
C ASN A 95 -15.49 -4.84 19.11
N ILE A 96 -14.77 -5.58 18.24
CA ILE A 96 -13.33 -5.80 18.36
C ILE A 96 -12.63 -5.25 17.12
N ASP A 97 -11.80 -4.25 17.34
CA ASP A 97 -10.92 -3.66 16.35
C ASP A 97 -9.46 -3.87 16.73
N TYR A 98 -8.60 -4.03 15.73
CA TYR A 98 -7.15 -3.96 15.86
C TYR A 98 -6.66 -2.68 15.20
N PHE A 99 -5.93 -1.87 15.95
CA PHE A 99 -5.28 -0.66 15.45
C PHE A 99 -3.78 -0.82 15.51
N GLY A 100 -3.07 -0.21 14.57
CA GLY A 100 -1.65 -0.42 14.53
C GLY A 100 -0.89 0.36 13.50
N LYS A 101 0.37 -0.04 13.36
CA LYS A 101 1.27 0.48 12.33
C LYS A 101 1.89 -0.66 11.55
N VAL A 102 2.03 -0.44 10.26
CA VAL A 102 2.91 -1.20 9.40
C VAL A 102 4.21 -0.41 9.28
N VAL A 103 5.34 -1.07 9.44
CA VAL A 103 6.68 -0.49 9.33
C VAL A 103 7.45 -1.23 8.25
N VAL A 104 8.09 -0.49 7.34
CA VAL A 104 9.10 -1.01 6.43
C VAL A 104 10.46 -0.58 6.95
N ASN A 105 11.33 -1.53 7.27
CA ASN A 105 12.67 -1.22 7.78
C ASN A 105 13.66 -0.93 6.63
N SER A 106 14.90 -0.61 6.97
CA SER A 106 15.96 -0.32 5.99
C SER A 106 16.31 -1.49 5.08
N LYS A 107 15.97 -2.72 5.45
CA LYS A 107 16.14 -3.94 4.64
C LYS A 107 14.94 -4.20 3.71
N GLY A 108 13.89 -3.39 3.78
CA GLY A 108 12.65 -3.59 3.02
C GLY A 108 11.70 -4.62 3.65
N GLU A 109 11.99 -5.09 4.86
CA GLU A 109 11.13 -6.04 5.58
C GLU A 109 9.88 -5.33 6.10
N VAL A 110 8.73 -5.99 5.95
CA VAL A 110 7.42 -5.45 6.37
C VAL A 110 7.06 -6.03 7.74
N MET A 111 6.97 -5.17 8.75
CA MET A 111 6.57 -5.53 10.11
C MET A 111 5.19 -4.95 10.41
N VAL A 112 4.28 -5.77 10.95
CA VAL A 112 2.91 -5.37 11.27
C VAL A 112 2.71 -5.43 12.78
N PHE A 113 2.44 -4.28 13.39
CA PHE A 113 2.20 -4.16 14.82
C PHE A 113 0.74 -3.80 15.06
N LEU A 114 -0.05 -4.73 15.59
CA LEU A 114 -1.47 -4.52 15.90
C LEU A 114 -1.72 -4.62 17.41
N LYS A 115 -2.57 -3.74 17.92
CA LYS A 115 -3.10 -3.78 19.29
C LYS A 115 -4.61 -3.89 19.24
N MET A 116 -5.15 -4.81 20.03
CA MET A 116 -6.60 -5.00 20.16
C MET A 116 -7.22 -3.84 20.95
N LYS A 117 -8.42 -3.42 20.53
CA LYS A 117 -9.29 -2.50 21.25
C LYS A 117 -10.70 -3.06 21.22
N VAL A 118 -11.27 -3.28 22.40
CA VAL A 118 -12.68 -3.62 22.58
C VAL A 118 -13.46 -2.31 22.69
N GLN A 119 -14.51 -2.15 21.90
CA GLN A 119 -15.47 -1.06 22.08
C GLN A 119 -16.50 -1.52 23.10
N SER A 120 -16.67 -0.75 24.18
CA SER A 120 -17.74 -0.98 25.13
C SER A 120 -19.08 -0.80 24.42
N ILE A 121 -19.95 -1.79 24.57
CA ILE A 121 -21.35 -1.68 24.19
C ILE A 121 -22.02 -1.05 25.43
N LEU A 122 -22.57 0.15 25.26
CA LEU A 122 -23.47 0.76 26.25
C LEU A 122 -24.81 0.04 26.24
#